data_AF-A0A918KA64-F1
#
_entry.id   AF-A0A918KA64-F1
#
_cell.length_a   1.000
_cell.length_b   1.000
_cell.length_c   1.000
_cell.angle_alpha   90.00
_cell.angle_beta   90.00
_cell.angle_gamma   90.00
#
_symmetry.space_group_name_H-M   'P 1'
#
loop_
_entity.id
_entity.type
_entity.pdbx_description
1 polymer ?
#
loop_
_entity_poly.entity_id
_entity_poly.type
_entity_poly.pdbx_seq_one_letter_code
_entity_poly.pdbx_strand_id
1 'polypeptide(L)'
;MARVRLKGTGRHRAVKPVTGGRQAVALATVLSAAGVQAATSAGSAQALDNPTWIEGPIFNDPLGTVDEQAAIRTRLIELTNAALPGSTIKVAVYHVWEAGVVNALVAAKSRGVHVQVLLDESSISDRPTNTAYGVLASGLGTDRTQGSYVATCPENKSCLGDPKFGQSIMHNKFWLFSAVQGATNVVVQTTSNSTPSAHTRFFNDALLLPNNPTMYDAYADYFDTMVAQDWESWNYRTVSNGLYKAYFFPRTGNSRATDTVYSVLNNVTCKYKDTAGVTQSTKVRVAIFKLTRMAIAEKMVALKKAGCSVSIVYAESDSAKSTGGTPGTWEKMHTSGGPTVRCYNDDRDPLNPGQKLTTPYIIHSKYILIDGMYDGVKNKVSFTGSGNYTGPALRENDESIVKVDDDAVHDMYRVHFDRVTKVAYPGTADATDLCKGVKPLPADGEKPTV
;
A
#
# COMPACT_ATOMS: atom_id res chain seq x y z
N MET A 1 29.68 19.84 36.46
CA MET A 1 30.75 18.84 36.53
C MET A 1 30.16 17.45 36.28
N ALA A 2 30.80 16.72 35.37
CA ALA A 2 30.79 15.26 35.17
C ALA A 2 29.45 14.49 35.13
N ARG A 3 28.94 14.27 33.91
CA ARG A 3 28.21 13.04 33.54
C ARG A 3 29.26 11.99 33.15
N VAL A 4 29.24 10.83 33.79
CA VAL A 4 30.02 9.65 33.39
C VAL A 4 29.10 8.64 32.72
N ARG A 5 29.55 8.18 31.54
CA ARG A 5 29.00 7.11 30.71
C ARG A 5 28.96 5.77 31.43
N LEU A 6 27.95 4.95 31.11
CA LEU A 6 28.12 3.50 31.01
C LEU A 6 27.51 3.00 29.70
N LYS A 7 28.36 2.34 28.89
CA LYS A 7 27.99 1.54 27.72
C LYS A 7 27.37 0.23 28.20
N GLY A 8 26.30 -0.21 27.55
CA GLY A 8 25.78 -1.58 27.66
C GLY A 8 25.74 -2.23 26.29
N THR A 9 26.72 -3.09 26.01
CA THR A 9 26.67 -4.11 24.94
C THR A 9 25.95 -5.33 25.49
N GLY A 10 24.87 -5.78 24.85
CA GLY A 10 24.16 -6.98 25.30
C GLY A 10 23.20 -7.51 24.25
N ARG A 11 23.65 -8.54 23.54
CA ARG A 11 22.80 -9.42 22.73
C ARG A 11 21.69 -9.99 23.62
N HIS A 12 20.42 -9.72 23.29
CA HIS A 12 19.31 -10.38 23.97
C HIS A 12 19.02 -11.74 23.32
N ARG A 13 19.11 -12.77 24.18
CA ARG A 13 18.84 -14.18 23.92
C ARG A 13 17.40 -14.40 23.49
N ALA A 14 17.21 -15.31 22.53
CA ALA A 14 15.95 -15.95 22.22
C ALA A 14 15.38 -16.70 23.43
N VAL A 15 14.08 -16.53 23.67
CA VAL A 15 13.30 -17.29 24.65
C VAL A 15 12.86 -18.60 23.99
N LYS A 16 13.09 -19.74 24.66
CA LYS A 16 12.67 -21.07 24.21
C LYS A 16 11.14 -21.24 24.34
N PRO A 17 10.48 -22.00 23.45
CA PRO A 17 9.09 -22.41 23.66
C PRO A 17 9.02 -23.51 24.72
N VAL A 18 7.99 -23.43 25.56
CA VAL A 18 7.59 -24.49 26.50
C VAL A 18 6.81 -25.55 25.71
N THR A 19 7.38 -26.74 25.55
CA THR A 19 6.70 -27.90 24.96
C THR A 19 5.83 -28.59 26.01
N GLY A 20 4.52 -28.33 25.97
CA GLY A 20 3.51 -29.12 26.67
C GLY A 20 3.24 -30.40 25.90
N GLY A 21 3.75 -31.53 26.39
CA GLY A 21 3.48 -32.85 25.83
C GLY A 21 2.04 -33.29 26.08
N ARG A 22 1.36 -33.75 25.04
CA ARG A 22 0.17 -34.60 25.16
C ARG A 22 0.50 -35.97 24.58
N GLN A 23 0.46 -36.97 25.46
CA GLN A 23 0.63 -38.39 25.14
C GLN A 23 -0.51 -38.85 24.21
N ALA A 24 -0.14 -39.51 23.13
CA ALA A 24 -1.08 -40.23 22.27
C ALA A 24 -1.34 -41.61 22.88
N VAL A 25 -2.60 -41.91 23.18
CA VAL A 25 -3.05 -43.27 23.48
C VAL A 25 -3.52 -43.90 22.17
N ALA A 26 -2.77 -44.88 21.68
CA ALA A 26 -3.17 -45.71 20.56
C ALA A 26 -4.11 -46.81 21.06
N LEU A 27 -5.39 -46.74 20.67
CA LEU A 27 -6.35 -47.83 20.79
C LEU A 27 -6.45 -48.52 19.44
N ALA A 28 -5.89 -49.73 19.36
CA ALA A 28 -6.04 -50.63 18.22
C ALA A 28 -7.39 -51.35 18.35
N THR A 29 -8.34 -51.00 17.48
CA THR A 29 -9.58 -51.77 17.28
C THR A 29 -9.44 -52.59 16.01
N VAL A 30 -9.31 -53.91 16.17
CA VAL A 30 -9.46 -54.89 15.10
C VAL A 30 -10.96 -55.02 14.83
N LEU A 31 -11.44 -54.60 13.66
CA LEU A 31 -12.75 -54.99 13.16
C LEU A 31 -12.62 -55.83 11.89
N SER A 32 -13.13 -57.04 12.00
CA SER A 32 -13.25 -58.06 10.96
C SER A 32 -14.07 -57.58 9.77
N ALA A 33 -13.57 -57.89 8.57
CA ALA A 33 -14.26 -57.68 7.32
C ALA A 33 -15.41 -58.69 7.15
N ALA A 34 -16.60 -58.19 6.83
CA ALA A 34 -17.64 -58.93 6.12
C ALA A 34 -18.20 -57.99 5.05
N GLY A 35 -18.04 -58.38 3.79
CA GLY A 35 -18.26 -57.52 2.63
C GLY A 35 -19.73 -57.32 2.27
N VAL A 36 -20.01 -56.10 1.80
CA VAL A 36 -20.99 -55.85 0.74
C VAL A 36 -20.30 -54.89 -0.24
N GLN A 37 -19.87 -55.42 -1.39
CA GLN A 37 -19.35 -54.61 -2.49
C GLN A 37 -20.52 -53.89 -3.17
N ALA A 38 -20.82 -52.68 -2.71
CA ALA A 38 -21.45 -51.69 -3.56
C ALA A 38 -20.31 -51.02 -4.36
N ALA A 39 -20.17 -51.40 -5.63
CA ALA A 39 -19.29 -50.72 -6.56
C ALA A 39 -19.88 -49.34 -6.88
N THR A 40 -19.74 -48.39 -5.96
CA THR A 40 -19.83 -46.97 -6.31
C THR A 40 -18.54 -46.64 -7.05
N SER A 41 -18.63 -46.38 -8.35
CA SER A 41 -17.57 -45.67 -9.08
C SER A 41 -17.44 -44.28 -8.47
N ALA A 42 -16.69 -44.18 -7.38
CA ALA A 42 -16.15 -42.91 -6.91
C ALA A 42 -15.21 -42.45 -8.02
N GLY A 43 -15.73 -41.64 -8.94
CA GLY A 43 -14.89 -40.88 -9.84
C GLY A 43 -13.87 -40.19 -8.96
N SER A 44 -12.60 -40.49 -9.19
CA SER A 44 -11.49 -39.78 -8.57
C SER A 44 -11.66 -38.32 -8.94
N ALA A 45 -12.26 -37.53 -8.04
CA ALA A 45 -12.25 -36.09 -8.13
C ALA A 45 -10.77 -35.71 -8.19
N GLN A 46 -10.29 -35.31 -9.37
CA GLN A 46 -8.98 -34.70 -9.48
C GLN A 46 -9.04 -33.49 -8.55
N ALA A 47 -8.27 -33.55 -7.46
CA ALA A 47 -8.07 -32.38 -6.64
C ALA A 47 -7.51 -31.31 -7.57
N LEU A 48 -8.29 -30.27 -7.85
CA LEU A 48 -7.77 -29.11 -8.56
C LEU A 48 -6.54 -28.64 -7.76
N ASP A 49 -5.39 -28.56 -8.42
CA ASP A 49 -4.19 -28.07 -7.76
C ASP A 49 -4.48 -26.69 -7.17
N ASN A 50 -4.22 -26.54 -5.87
CA ASN A 50 -4.44 -25.27 -5.20
C ASN A 50 -3.61 -24.17 -5.89
N PRO A 51 -4.16 -22.95 -6.07
CA PRO A 51 -3.41 -21.86 -6.66
C PRO A 51 -2.19 -21.54 -5.80
N THR A 52 -1.05 -21.31 -6.45
CA THR A 52 0.17 -20.86 -5.77
C THR A 52 0.22 -19.34 -5.79
N TRP A 53 0.22 -18.73 -4.60
CA TRP A 53 0.35 -17.29 -4.43
C TRP A 53 1.82 -16.94 -4.23
N ILE A 54 2.38 -16.19 -5.18
CA ILE A 54 3.78 -15.75 -5.14
C ILE A 54 3.83 -14.41 -4.42
N GLU A 55 4.70 -14.31 -3.41
CA GLU A 55 5.01 -13.06 -2.76
C GLU A 55 5.63 -12.06 -3.74
N GLY A 56 5.21 -10.81 -3.66
CA GLY A 56 5.85 -9.72 -4.37
C GLY A 56 4.87 -8.68 -4.91
N PRO A 57 5.40 -7.68 -5.62
CA PRO A 57 4.56 -6.63 -6.16
C PRO A 57 3.85 -7.05 -7.44
N ILE A 58 2.67 -6.48 -7.61
CA ILE A 58 1.80 -6.57 -8.77
C ILE A 58 1.59 -5.14 -9.22
N PHE A 59 1.72 -4.89 -10.52
CA PHE A 59 1.56 -3.59 -11.12
C PHE A 59 0.44 -3.66 -12.15
N ASN A 60 -0.35 -2.61 -12.27
CA ASN A 60 -1.11 -2.39 -13.49
C ASN A 60 -0.35 -1.43 -14.42
N ASP A 61 -0.60 -1.55 -15.73
CA ASP A 61 -0.09 -0.60 -16.73
C ASP A 61 -1.27 0.04 -17.48
N PRO A 62 -1.60 1.33 -17.24
CA PRO A 62 -2.70 2.00 -17.92
C PRO A 62 -2.47 2.19 -19.43
N LEU A 63 -1.25 1.96 -19.92
CA LEU A 63 -0.90 1.99 -21.35
C LEU A 63 -0.82 0.58 -21.96
N GLY A 64 -1.03 -0.46 -21.15
CA GLY A 64 -0.99 -1.85 -21.57
C GLY A 64 -2.32 -2.36 -22.13
N THR A 65 -2.37 -3.66 -22.32
CA THR A 65 -3.58 -4.44 -22.61
C THR A 65 -4.63 -4.31 -21.51
N VAL A 66 -5.87 -4.74 -21.79
CA VAL A 66 -6.96 -4.73 -20.79
C VAL A 66 -6.59 -5.53 -19.54
N ASP A 67 -5.88 -6.65 -19.70
CA ASP A 67 -5.44 -7.49 -18.58
C ASP A 67 -4.35 -6.79 -17.75
N GLU A 68 -3.39 -6.13 -18.40
CA GLU A 68 -2.36 -5.34 -17.72
C GLU A 68 -2.96 -4.13 -16.99
N GLN A 69 -3.97 -3.48 -17.56
CA GLN A 69 -4.71 -2.41 -16.89
C GLN A 69 -5.44 -2.94 -15.65
N ALA A 70 -6.04 -4.12 -15.74
CA ALA A 70 -6.83 -4.71 -14.66
C ALA A 70 -6.03 -5.55 -13.65
N ALA A 71 -4.72 -5.74 -13.81
CA ALA A 71 -3.93 -6.75 -13.11
C ALA A 71 -4.15 -6.78 -11.57
N ILE A 72 -4.11 -5.63 -10.91
CA ILE A 72 -4.34 -5.52 -9.45
C ILE A 72 -5.78 -5.90 -9.08
N ARG A 73 -6.76 -5.34 -9.79
CA ARG A 73 -8.19 -5.64 -9.60
C ARG A 73 -8.48 -7.13 -9.81
N THR A 74 -7.93 -7.71 -10.87
CA THR A 74 -8.05 -9.14 -11.16
C THR A 74 -7.51 -9.97 -10.01
N ARG A 75 -6.31 -9.66 -9.49
CA ARG A 75 -5.77 -10.38 -8.32
C ARG A 75 -6.66 -10.27 -7.09
N LEU A 76 -7.22 -9.10 -6.79
CA LEU A 76 -8.12 -8.92 -5.65
C LEU A 76 -9.39 -9.77 -5.78
N ILE A 77 -9.95 -9.85 -6.99
CA ILE A 77 -11.11 -10.70 -7.29
C ILE A 77 -10.74 -12.19 -7.19
N GLU A 78 -9.57 -12.59 -7.71
CA GLU A 78 -9.06 -13.97 -7.60
C GLU A 78 -8.93 -14.41 -6.14
N LEU A 79 -8.28 -13.59 -5.29
CA LEU A 79 -8.14 -13.87 -3.86
C LEU A 79 -9.50 -13.93 -3.15
N THR A 80 -10.41 -13.00 -3.47
CA THR A 80 -11.77 -12.97 -2.92
C THR A 80 -12.57 -14.22 -3.32
N ASN A 81 -12.42 -14.69 -4.55
CA ASN A 81 -13.05 -15.90 -5.03
C ASN A 81 -12.44 -17.17 -4.41
N ALA A 82 -11.13 -17.16 -4.16
CA ALA A 82 -10.41 -18.25 -3.52
C ALA A 82 -10.59 -18.32 -1.98
N ALA A 83 -11.19 -17.30 -1.34
CA ALA A 83 -11.43 -17.28 0.10
C ALA A 83 -12.31 -18.47 0.55
N LEU A 84 -11.88 -19.15 1.61
CA LEU A 84 -12.50 -20.40 2.08
C LEU A 84 -13.73 -20.11 2.96
N PRO A 85 -14.80 -20.92 2.91
CA PRO A 85 -15.93 -20.79 3.84
C PRO A 85 -15.47 -20.81 5.31
N GLY A 86 -16.07 -19.96 6.16
CA GLY A 86 -15.69 -19.77 7.56
C GLY A 86 -14.44 -18.90 7.78
N SER A 87 -13.72 -18.53 6.72
CA SER A 87 -12.63 -17.54 6.79
C SER A 87 -13.17 -16.11 6.79
N THR A 88 -12.31 -15.16 7.12
CA THR A 88 -12.55 -13.71 7.09
C THR A 88 -11.77 -13.00 5.99
N ILE A 89 -12.45 -12.08 5.30
CA ILE A 89 -11.88 -11.02 4.45
C ILE A 89 -12.09 -9.67 5.16
N LYS A 90 -11.01 -8.90 5.35
CA LYS A 90 -11.09 -7.50 5.81
C LYS A 90 -10.58 -6.57 4.71
N VAL A 91 -11.32 -5.50 4.43
CA VAL A 91 -11.01 -4.55 3.34
C VAL A 91 -11.10 -3.13 3.87
N ALA A 92 -9.98 -2.41 3.94
CA ALA A 92 -9.96 -0.97 4.17
C ALA A 92 -9.52 -0.26 2.90
N VAL A 93 -10.44 0.42 2.23
CA VAL A 93 -10.18 1.11 0.95
C VAL A 93 -10.90 2.45 0.93
N TYR A 94 -10.17 3.52 0.57
CA TYR A 94 -10.74 4.87 0.43
C TYR A 94 -12.04 4.89 -0.40
N HIS A 95 -11.97 4.45 -1.67
CA HIS A 95 -13.13 4.38 -2.57
C HIS A 95 -13.32 3.00 -3.22
N VAL A 96 -14.58 2.55 -3.25
CA VAL A 96 -15.02 1.35 -3.98
C VAL A 96 -16.23 1.67 -4.84
N TRP A 97 -16.04 1.68 -6.16
CA TRP A 97 -17.03 2.06 -7.17
C TRP A 97 -17.20 1.03 -8.29
N GLU A 98 -16.44 -0.07 -8.25
CA GLU A 98 -16.48 -1.09 -9.28
C GLU A 98 -17.38 -2.27 -8.92
N ALA A 99 -18.39 -2.50 -9.74
CA ALA A 99 -19.34 -3.59 -9.55
C ALA A 99 -18.67 -4.98 -9.48
N GLY A 100 -17.61 -5.23 -10.24
CA GLY A 100 -16.92 -6.53 -10.23
C GLY A 100 -16.31 -6.88 -8.86
N VAL A 101 -15.71 -5.89 -8.19
CA VAL A 101 -15.13 -6.07 -6.85
C VAL A 101 -16.24 -6.23 -5.80
N VAL A 102 -17.28 -5.39 -5.87
CA VAL A 102 -18.44 -5.46 -4.98
C VAL A 102 -19.15 -6.82 -5.09
N ASN A 103 -19.40 -7.29 -6.31
CA ASN A 103 -20.07 -8.56 -6.56
C ASN A 103 -19.24 -9.74 -6.03
N ALA A 104 -17.91 -9.71 -6.17
CA ALA A 104 -17.03 -10.74 -5.63
C ALA A 104 -17.11 -10.82 -4.09
N LEU A 105 -17.13 -9.67 -3.41
CA LEU A 105 -17.27 -9.59 -1.95
C LEU A 105 -18.63 -10.12 -1.46
N VAL A 106 -19.72 -9.72 -2.10
CA VAL A 106 -21.07 -10.23 -1.78
C VAL A 106 -21.15 -11.73 -2.03
N ALA A 107 -20.62 -12.21 -3.15
CA ALA A 107 -20.57 -13.64 -3.46
C ALA A 107 -19.72 -14.43 -2.44
N ALA A 108 -18.62 -13.86 -1.94
CA ALA A 108 -17.84 -14.49 -0.87
C ALA A 108 -18.67 -14.69 0.39
N LYS A 109 -19.45 -13.67 0.82
CA LYS A 109 -20.38 -13.83 1.93
C LYS A 109 -21.43 -14.92 1.66
N SER A 110 -21.99 -14.98 0.45
CA SER A 110 -22.93 -16.04 0.07
C SER A 110 -22.31 -17.45 0.12
N ARG A 111 -21.00 -17.58 -0.03
CA ARG A 111 -20.26 -18.84 0.15
C ARG A 111 -19.89 -19.14 1.62
N GLY A 112 -20.30 -18.30 2.57
CA GLY A 112 -20.04 -18.47 4.00
C GLY A 112 -18.74 -17.82 4.49
N VAL A 113 -18.15 -16.90 3.74
CA VAL A 113 -16.99 -16.09 4.17
C VAL A 113 -17.48 -14.89 4.99
N HIS A 114 -16.76 -14.55 6.06
CA HIS A 114 -16.99 -13.34 6.83
C HIS A 114 -16.34 -12.13 6.13
N VAL A 115 -17.15 -11.20 5.61
CA VAL A 115 -16.64 -10.07 4.80
C VAL A 115 -16.87 -8.74 5.51
N GLN A 116 -15.78 -8.08 5.90
CA GLN A 116 -15.78 -6.81 6.64
C GLN A 116 -15.14 -5.72 5.79
N VAL A 117 -15.92 -4.69 5.45
CA VAL A 117 -15.47 -3.59 4.59
C VAL A 117 -15.55 -2.27 5.35
N LEU A 118 -14.45 -1.52 5.36
CA LEU A 118 -14.36 -0.17 5.90
C LEU A 118 -13.97 0.79 4.77
N LEU A 119 -14.79 1.81 4.53
CA LEU A 119 -14.58 2.82 3.50
C LEU A 119 -14.40 4.20 4.11
N ASP A 120 -13.85 5.13 3.34
CA ASP A 120 -14.05 6.53 3.64
C ASP A 120 -15.50 6.92 3.30
N GLU A 121 -16.09 7.88 4.03
CA GLU A 121 -17.45 8.33 3.75
C GLU A 121 -17.58 8.87 2.32
N SER A 122 -16.52 9.50 1.80
CA SER A 122 -16.48 10.03 0.43
C SER A 122 -16.66 8.97 -0.65
N SER A 123 -16.52 7.67 -0.33
CA SER A 123 -16.90 6.61 -1.28
C SER A 123 -18.38 6.67 -1.66
N ILE A 124 -19.21 7.32 -0.84
CA ILE A 124 -20.63 7.60 -1.09
C ILE A 124 -20.79 9.03 -1.59
N SER A 125 -20.32 10.02 -0.83
CA SER A 125 -20.66 11.43 -1.08
C SER A 125 -19.99 12.02 -2.34
N ASP A 126 -18.83 11.52 -2.78
CA ASP A 126 -18.21 11.97 -4.03
C ASP A 126 -18.93 11.43 -5.28
N ARG A 127 -19.66 10.30 -5.16
CA ARG A 127 -20.40 9.65 -6.25
C ARG A 127 -21.74 9.09 -5.79
N PRO A 128 -22.72 9.96 -5.44
CA PRO A 128 -23.98 9.54 -4.85
C PRO A 128 -24.85 8.66 -5.78
N THR A 129 -24.60 8.69 -7.09
CA THR A 129 -25.29 7.85 -8.08
C THR A 129 -24.66 6.47 -8.27
N ASN A 130 -23.47 6.23 -7.72
CA ASN A 130 -22.82 4.92 -7.79
C ASN A 130 -23.48 3.95 -6.80
N THR A 131 -23.86 2.76 -7.28
CA THR A 131 -24.62 1.79 -6.49
C THR A 131 -23.75 0.87 -5.61
N ALA A 132 -22.41 0.95 -5.71
CA ALA A 132 -21.48 0.04 -5.03
C ALA A 132 -21.73 -0.08 -3.53
N TYR A 133 -21.84 1.05 -2.82
CA TYR A 133 -22.10 1.05 -1.38
C TYR A 133 -23.47 0.44 -1.07
N GLY A 134 -24.52 0.80 -1.82
CA GLY A 134 -25.87 0.26 -1.62
C GLY A 134 -25.93 -1.26 -1.81
N VAL A 135 -25.19 -1.80 -2.78
CA VAL A 135 -25.06 -3.25 -3.01
C VAL A 135 -24.27 -3.92 -1.88
N LEU A 136 -23.17 -3.32 -1.41
CA LEU A 136 -22.43 -3.82 -0.25
C LEU A 136 -23.29 -3.81 1.02
N ALA A 137 -24.01 -2.73 1.29
CA ALA A 137 -24.88 -2.60 2.47
C ALA A 137 -26.01 -3.64 2.44
N SER A 138 -26.62 -3.86 1.28
CA SER A 138 -27.67 -4.87 1.10
C SER A 138 -27.12 -6.30 1.20
N GLY A 139 -25.97 -6.56 0.58
CA GLY A 139 -25.38 -7.90 0.52
C GLY A 139 -24.70 -8.30 1.83
N LEU A 140 -23.91 -7.41 2.44
CA LEU A 140 -23.11 -7.66 3.63
C LEU A 140 -23.85 -7.32 4.92
N GLY A 141 -24.72 -6.31 4.92
CA GLY A 141 -25.27 -5.69 6.12
C GLY A 141 -24.40 -4.51 6.58
N THR A 142 -24.86 -3.79 7.59
CA THR A 142 -24.16 -2.61 8.18
C THR A 142 -23.93 -2.74 9.68
N ASP A 143 -24.38 -3.84 10.29
CA ASP A 143 -24.18 -4.12 11.71
C ASP A 143 -22.76 -4.67 11.95
N ARG A 144 -21.91 -3.84 12.55
CA ARG A 144 -20.50 -4.14 12.84
C ARG A 144 -20.31 -5.29 13.84
N THR A 145 -21.36 -5.71 14.53
CA THR A 145 -21.30 -6.86 15.46
C THR A 145 -21.45 -8.20 14.75
N GLN A 146 -21.86 -8.21 13.47
CA GLN A 146 -21.97 -9.41 12.65
C GLN A 146 -20.63 -9.79 12.00
N GLY A 147 -20.52 -11.06 11.59
CA GLY A 147 -19.37 -11.55 10.84
C GLY A 147 -19.23 -10.92 9.44
N SER A 148 -20.20 -10.16 8.95
CA SER A 148 -20.06 -9.40 7.71
C SER A 148 -20.76 -8.06 7.80
N TYR A 149 -20.13 -7.03 7.26
CA TYR A 149 -20.66 -5.68 7.20
C TYR A 149 -19.90 -4.81 6.21
N VAL A 150 -20.52 -3.71 5.79
CA VAL A 150 -19.83 -2.52 5.30
C VAL A 150 -20.06 -1.36 6.27
N ALA A 151 -19.01 -0.58 6.50
CA ALA A 151 -19.03 0.61 7.34
C ALA A 151 -18.22 1.73 6.69
N THR A 152 -18.45 2.97 7.12
CA THR A 152 -17.64 4.13 6.75
C THR A 152 -16.97 4.74 7.99
N CYS A 153 -15.85 5.43 7.77
CA CYS A 153 -15.38 6.45 8.71
C CYS A 153 -16.36 7.64 8.76
N PRO A 154 -16.25 8.55 9.74
CA PRO A 154 -17.14 9.70 9.84
C PRO A 154 -17.04 10.65 8.64
N GLU A 155 -18.10 11.38 8.36
CA GLU A 155 -18.13 12.37 7.28
C GLU A 155 -17.01 13.41 7.44
N ASN A 156 -16.31 13.71 6.35
CA ASN A 156 -15.18 14.67 6.29
C ASN A 156 -14.02 14.37 7.26
N LYS A 157 -13.90 13.12 7.74
CA LYS A 157 -12.86 12.69 8.68
C LYS A 157 -12.39 11.26 8.42
N SER A 158 -11.12 11.03 8.73
CA SER A 158 -10.58 9.69 8.93
C SER A 158 -11.14 9.05 10.20
N CYS A 159 -10.94 7.74 10.38
CA CYS A 159 -11.36 7.01 11.56
C CYS A 159 -10.48 7.31 12.79
N LEU A 160 -9.17 7.57 12.62
CA LEU A 160 -8.22 7.72 13.73
C LEU A 160 -7.52 9.09 13.77
N GLY A 161 -7.87 10.00 12.85
CA GLY A 161 -7.38 11.38 12.82
C GLY A 161 -7.92 12.23 13.95
N ASP A 162 -7.01 12.84 14.72
CA ASP A 162 -7.38 13.82 15.73
C ASP A 162 -8.00 15.06 15.05
N PRO A 163 -9.27 15.39 15.35
CA PRO A 163 -9.99 16.49 14.71
C PRO A 163 -9.31 17.86 14.83
N LYS A 164 -8.42 18.06 15.82
CA LYS A 164 -7.72 19.34 15.99
C LYS A 164 -6.76 19.66 14.84
N PHE A 165 -6.36 18.67 14.06
CA PHE A 165 -5.49 18.85 12.89
C PHE A 165 -6.27 19.13 11.59
N GLY A 166 -7.60 19.19 11.66
CA GLY A 166 -8.45 19.60 10.54
C GLY A 166 -9.03 18.42 9.76
N GLN A 167 -9.28 18.65 8.47
CA GLN A 167 -9.85 17.63 7.57
C GLN A 167 -8.89 16.44 7.43
N SER A 168 -9.46 15.25 7.45
CA SER A 168 -8.73 13.99 7.31
C SER A 168 -9.58 13.00 6.54
N ILE A 169 -8.95 11.94 6.03
CA ILE A 169 -9.63 10.88 5.28
C ILE A 169 -9.06 9.51 5.64
N MET A 170 -9.88 8.47 5.52
CA MET A 170 -9.43 7.08 5.59
C MET A 170 -8.82 6.70 4.26
N HIS A 171 -7.53 6.97 4.11
CA HIS A 171 -6.85 6.83 2.83
C HIS A 171 -6.10 5.49 2.71
N ASN A 172 -6.45 4.47 3.49
CA ASN A 172 -5.92 3.12 3.29
C ASN A 172 -6.42 2.47 2.01
N LYS A 173 -5.64 1.49 1.52
CA LYS A 173 -6.04 0.50 0.52
C LYS A 173 -5.32 -0.81 0.83
N PHE A 174 -5.92 -1.61 1.70
CA PHE A 174 -5.41 -2.95 1.99
C PHE A 174 -6.54 -3.98 2.08
N TRP A 175 -6.17 -5.22 1.75
CA TRP A 175 -7.05 -6.38 1.77
C TRP A 175 -6.37 -7.50 2.55
N LEU A 176 -7.12 -8.12 3.46
CA LEU A 176 -6.64 -9.21 4.29
C LEU A 176 -7.52 -10.42 4.07
N PHE A 177 -6.91 -11.58 3.91
CA PHE A 177 -7.61 -12.86 3.79
C PHE A 177 -7.01 -13.84 4.80
N SER A 178 -7.78 -14.23 5.82
CA SER A 178 -7.31 -15.20 6.82
C SER A 178 -7.00 -16.56 6.18
N ALA A 179 -7.79 -16.99 5.21
CA ALA A 179 -7.53 -18.19 4.42
C ALA A 179 -8.13 -18.10 3.01
N VAL A 180 -7.30 -18.43 2.02
CA VAL A 180 -7.70 -18.67 0.62
C VAL A 180 -7.23 -20.08 0.23
N GLN A 181 -7.74 -20.63 -0.87
CA GLN A 181 -7.16 -21.84 -1.45
C GLN A 181 -5.66 -21.63 -1.66
N GLY A 182 -4.81 -22.50 -1.10
CA GLY A 182 -3.34 -22.44 -1.25
C GLY A 182 -2.58 -21.48 -0.33
N ALA A 183 -3.21 -20.62 0.48
CA ALA A 183 -2.51 -19.78 1.44
C ALA A 183 -3.37 -19.33 2.63
N THR A 184 -2.70 -18.96 3.73
CA THR A 184 -3.34 -18.33 4.90
C THR A 184 -2.72 -16.96 5.15
N ASN A 185 -3.34 -16.15 6.01
CA ASN A 185 -2.77 -14.89 6.49
C ASN A 185 -2.21 -14.01 5.36
N VAL A 186 -3.04 -13.79 4.35
CA VAL A 186 -2.67 -13.08 3.13
C VAL A 186 -2.90 -11.60 3.34
N VAL A 187 -1.88 -10.79 3.08
CA VAL A 187 -1.96 -9.33 3.09
C VAL A 187 -1.76 -8.81 1.67
N VAL A 188 -2.61 -7.89 1.25
CA VAL A 188 -2.40 -7.08 0.05
C VAL A 188 -2.41 -5.62 0.44
N GLN A 189 -1.25 -4.98 0.43
CA GLN A 189 -1.13 -3.52 0.54
C GLN A 189 -1.12 -2.94 -0.88
N THR A 190 -1.99 -2.00 -1.21
CA THR A 190 -2.00 -1.38 -2.54
C THR A 190 -2.06 0.14 -2.48
N THR A 191 -1.73 0.77 -3.60
CA THR A 191 -1.96 2.20 -3.86
C THR A 191 -3.27 2.46 -4.60
N SER A 192 -3.89 1.41 -5.14
CA SER A 192 -5.06 1.49 -6.01
C SER A 192 -6.34 1.58 -5.20
N ASN A 193 -7.16 2.60 -5.47
CA ASN A 193 -8.59 2.52 -5.16
C ASN A 193 -9.25 1.45 -6.03
N SER A 194 -10.52 1.10 -5.75
CA SER A 194 -11.35 0.33 -6.68
C SER A 194 -12.25 1.27 -7.46
N THR A 195 -11.65 2.02 -8.39
CA THR A 195 -12.32 3.01 -9.25
C THR A 195 -11.94 2.81 -10.71
N PRO A 196 -12.78 3.24 -11.68
CA PRO A 196 -12.49 3.10 -13.10
C PRO A 196 -11.14 3.69 -13.55
N SER A 197 -10.78 4.87 -13.04
CA SER A 197 -9.53 5.55 -13.38
C SER A 197 -8.30 4.83 -12.82
N ALA A 198 -8.42 4.20 -11.65
CA ALA A 198 -7.30 3.56 -10.98
C ALA A 198 -6.67 2.45 -11.83
N HIS A 199 -7.48 1.76 -12.64
CA HIS A 199 -6.99 0.73 -13.54
C HIS A 199 -6.70 1.23 -14.98
N THR A 200 -7.49 2.18 -15.51
CA THR A 200 -7.36 2.64 -16.91
C THR A 200 -6.46 3.87 -17.13
N ARG A 201 -6.14 4.62 -16.08
CA ARG A 201 -5.41 5.89 -16.18
C ARG A 201 -4.17 5.94 -15.30
N PHE A 202 -4.11 5.17 -14.23
CA PHE A 202 -3.05 5.33 -13.24
C PHE A 202 -2.12 4.12 -13.20
N PHE A 203 -0.82 4.37 -13.09
CA PHE A 203 0.12 3.34 -12.65
C PHE A 203 -0.01 3.15 -11.14
N ASN A 204 -0.45 1.98 -10.70
CA ASN A 204 -0.53 1.59 -9.30
C ASN A 204 0.32 0.35 -9.02
N ASP A 205 0.58 0.13 -7.73
CA ASP A 205 1.18 -1.11 -7.25
C ASP A 205 0.36 -1.76 -6.12
N ALA A 206 0.52 -3.07 -5.98
CA ALA A 206 0.05 -3.85 -4.85
C ALA A 206 1.13 -4.83 -4.42
N LEU A 207 1.45 -4.90 -3.12
CA LEU A 207 2.33 -5.90 -2.55
C LEU A 207 1.48 -7.03 -1.96
N LEU A 208 1.64 -8.24 -2.51
CA LEU A 208 1.00 -9.47 -2.01
C LEU A 208 1.98 -10.21 -1.10
N LEU A 209 1.56 -10.46 0.15
CA LEU A 209 2.30 -11.23 1.16
C LEU A 209 1.45 -12.44 1.59
N PRO A 210 1.60 -13.62 0.98
CA PRO A 210 0.92 -14.83 1.40
C PRO A 210 1.62 -15.46 2.62
N ASN A 211 0.88 -16.20 3.44
CA ASN A 211 1.40 -16.96 4.58
C ASN A 211 2.20 -16.11 5.60
N ASN A 212 1.74 -14.87 5.84
CA ASN A 212 2.43 -13.91 6.69
C ASN A 212 1.59 -13.53 7.93
N PRO A 213 1.53 -14.40 8.96
CA PRO A 213 0.67 -14.20 10.13
C PRO A 213 0.97 -12.89 10.86
N THR A 214 2.23 -12.52 11.04
CA THR A 214 2.56 -11.30 11.79
C THR A 214 2.15 -10.02 11.08
N MET A 215 2.30 -9.95 9.75
CA MET A 215 1.78 -8.80 9.00
C MET A 215 0.26 -8.84 8.94
N TYR A 216 -0.35 -10.01 8.74
CA TYR A 216 -1.80 -10.16 8.75
C TYR A 216 -2.42 -9.66 10.07
N ASP A 217 -1.93 -10.14 11.21
CA ASP A 217 -2.41 -9.75 12.53
C ASP A 217 -2.21 -8.25 12.78
N ALA A 218 -1.08 -7.69 12.37
CA ALA A 218 -0.81 -6.25 12.51
C ALA A 218 -1.80 -5.37 11.74
N TYR A 219 -2.12 -5.75 10.50
CA TYR A 219 -3.12 -5.05 9.68
C TYR A 219 -4.55 -5.32 10.16
N ALA A 220 -4.85 -6.53 10.64
CA ALA A 220 -6.16 -6.89 11.17
C ALA A 220 -6.47 -6.11 12.45
N ASP A 221 -5.51 -6.02 13.38
CA ASP A 221 -5.59 -5.16 14.57
C ASP A 221 -5.83 -3.69 14.20
N TYR A 222 -5.09 -3.20 13.20
CA TYR A 222 -5.23 -1.82 12.73
C TYR A 222 -6.61 -1.58 12.12
N PHE A 223 -7.13 -2.52 11.31
CA PHE A 223 -8.49 -2.49 10.79
C PHE A 223 -9.51 -2.40 11.91
N ASP A 224 -9.41 -3.26 12.93
CA ASP A 224 -10.36 -3.29 14.05
C ASP A 224 -10.29 -2.00 14.89
N THR A 225 -9.08 -1.43 15.03
CA THR A 225 -8.88 -0.12 15.66
C THR A 225 -9.59 0.99 14.86
N MET A 226 -9.45 1.01 13.53
CA MET A 226 -10.17 1.98 12.69
C MET A 226 -11.69 1.81 12.77
N VAL A 227 -12.20 0.58 12.81
CA VAL A 227 -13.64 0.31 12.95
C VAL A 227 -14.20 0.83 14.28
N ALA A 228 -13.39 0.83 15.34
CA ALA A 228 -13.77 1.38 16.64
C ALA A 228 -13.83 2.93 16.65
N GLN A 229 -13.10 3.60 15.75
CA GLN A 229 -13.10 5.06 15.56
C GLN A 229 -12.72 5.86 16.81
N ASP A 230 -11.91 5.28 17.68
CA ASP A 230 -11.39 5.92 18.90
C ASP A 230 -10.06 6.62 18.61
N TRP A 231 -10.15 7.81 17.99
CA TRP A 231 -8.98 8.63 17.67
C TRP A 231 -8.25 9.15 18.93
N GLU A 232 -8.92 9.24 20.08
CA GLU A 232 -8.31 9.75 21.32
C GLU A 232 -7.29 8.75 21.89
N SER A 233 -7.58 7.45 21.79
CA SER A 233 -6.66 6.39 22.22
C SER A 233 -5.63 6.00 21.15
N TRP A 234 -5.80 6.47 19.91
CA TRP A 234 -4.91 6.16 18.82
C TRP A 234 -3.47 6.61 19.08
N ASN A 235 -2.54 5.72 18.80
CA ASN A 235 -1.12 6.02 18.80
C ASN A 235 -0.45 5.39 17.59
N TYR A 236 0.48 6.13 17.00
CA TYR A 236 1.32 5.66 15.89
C TYR A 236 1.92 4.28 16.18
N ARG A 237 1.61 3.30 15.33
CA ARG A 237 2.01 1.91 15.54
C ARG A 237 2.94 1.43 14.43
N THR A 238 3.94 0.64 14.82
CA THR A 238 4.78 -0.10 13.88
C THR A 238 4.92 -1.54 14.34
N VAL A 239 4.92 -2.47 13.40
CA VAL A 239 5.17 -3.90 13.67
C VAL A 239 6.29 -4.36 12.74
N SER A 240 7.21 -5.20 13.22
CA SER A 240 8.33 -5.72 12.44
C SER A 240 8.46 -7.22 12.63
N ASN A 241 8.69 -7.95 11.54
CA ASN A 241 8.98 -9.37 11.57
C ASN A 241 9.82 -9.76 10.36
N GLY A 242 11.01 -10.33 10.61
CA GLY A 242 11.93 -10.73 9.54
C GLY A 242 12.20 -9.59 8.56
N LEU A 243 11.84 -9.81 7.29
CA LEU A 243 12.05 -8.87 6.18
C LEU A 243 11.08 -7.68 6.20
N TYR A 244 10.00 -7.74 6.98
CA TYR A 244 8.89 -6.79 6.88
C TYR A 244 8.83 -5.83 8.05
N LYS A 245 8.38 -4.61 7.77
CA LYS A 245 7.94 -3.65 8.80
C LYS A 245 6.76 -2.83 8.32
N ALA A 246 5.64 -2.91 9.03
CA ALA A 246 4.47 -2.08 8.80
C ALA A 246 4.50 -0.82 9.66
N TYR A 247 3.96 0.26 9.13
CA TYR A 247 3.76 1.56 9.76
C TYR A 247 2.31 1.98 9.55
N PHE A 248 1.60 2.30 10.63
CA PHE A 248 0.20 2.71 10.59
C PHE A 248 0.06 4.15 11.07
N PHE A 249 -0.74 4.93 10.37
CA PHE A 249 -0.92 6.37 10.54
C PHE A 249 -2.35 6.67 11.03
N PRO A 250 -2.61 7.85 11.63
CA PRO A 250 -1.75 9.05 11.70
C PRO A 250 -0.56 8.97 12.67
N ARG A 251 0.50 9.74 12.40
CA ARG A 251 1.65 9.91 13.30
C ARG A 251 1.69 11.32 13.88
N THR A 252 1.50 11.45 15.19
CA THR A 252 1.56 12.74 15.89
C THR A 252 2.94 13.41 15.83
N GLY A 253 2.94 14.72 16.03
CA GLY A 253 4.13 15.57 16.06
C GLY A 253 4.19 16.57 14.91
N ASN A 254 5.12 17.52 14.98
CA ASN A 254 5.20 18.67 14.07
C ASN A 254 6.61 18.94 13.55
N SER A 255 7.53 17.98 13.70
CA SER A 255 8.94 18.14 13.33
C SER A 255 9.39 17.07 12.34
N ARG A 256 10.55 17.30 11.73
CA ARG A 256 11.20 16.33 10.82
C ARG A 256 11.57 15.02 11.52
N ALA A 257 11.83 15.06 12.83
CA ALA A 257 12.16 13.87 13.62
C ALA A 257 10.96 12.92 13.77
N THR A 258 9.74 13.43 13.65
CA THR A 258 8.52 12.62 13.65
C THR A 258 7.98 12.36 12.26
N ASP A 259 8.75 12.66 11.20
CA ASP A 259 8.41 12.29 9.82
C ASP A 259 8.99 10.90 9.50
N THR A 260 8.10 9.96 9.21
CA THR A 260 8.46 8.56 8.95
C THR A 260 9.31 8.40 7.70
N VAL A 261 8.98 9.09 6.61
CA VAL A 261 9.73 9.00 5.35
C VAL A 261 11.08 9.71 5.50
N TYR A 262 11.12 10.86 6.17
CA TYR A 262 12.38 11.52 6.51
C TYR A 262 13.30 10.62 7.34
N SER A 263 12.73 9.91 8.33
CA SER A 263 13.46 8.95 9.18
C SER A 263 13.98 7.76 8.36
N VAL A 264 13.16 7.22 7.45
CA VAL A 264 13.57 6.16 6.51
C VAL A 264 14.77 6.62 5.68
N LEU A 265 14.71 7.82 5.09
CA LEU A 265 15.79 8.37 4.27
C LEU A 265 17.04 8.75 5.09
N ASN A 266 16.92 8.94 6.41
CA ASN A 266 18.06 9.21 7.28
C ASN A 266 18.99 8.01 7.47
N ASN A 267 18.49 6.80 7.23
CA ASN A 267 19.29 5.58 7.33
C ASN A 267 20.20 5.37 6.10
N VAL A 268 20.05 6.18 5.03
CA VAL A 268 20.84 6.06 3.80
C VAL A 268 22.25 6.61 4.00
N THR A 269 23.26 5.79 3.71
CA THR A 269 24.65 6.22 3.56
C THR A 269 25.00 6.27 2.08
N CYS A 270 25.47 7.42 1.58
CA CYS A 270 25.58 7.62 0.14
C CYS A 270 26.77 6.98 -0.54
N LYS A 271 27.93 6.93 0.12
CA LYS A 271 29.15 6.33 -0.43
C LYS A 271 29.61 5.22 0.49
N TYR A 272 29.96 4.08 -0.09
CA TYR A 272 30.51 2.94 0.64
C TYR A 272 31.56 2.23 -0.23
N LYS A 273 32.38 1.37 0.39
CA LYS A 273 33.27 0.46 -0.33
C LYS A 273 32.61 -0.90 -0.43
N ASP A 274 32.58 -1.49 -1.62
CA ASP A 274 32.19 -2.88 -1.76
C ASP A 274 33.32 -3.83 -1.31
N THR A 275 33.08 -5.13 -1.43
CA THR A 275 34.04 -6.18 -1.05
C THR A 275 35.33 -6.15 -1.87
N ALA A 276 35.33 -5.50 -3.04
CA ALA A 276 36.51 -5.30 -3.88
C ALA A 276 37.23 -3.97 -3.59
N GLY A 277 36.77 -3.20 -2.60
CA GLY A 277 37.33 -1.89 -2.25
C GLY A 277 36.95 -0.77 -3.23
N VAL A 278 36.02 -1.02 -4.15
CA VAL A 278 35.54 -0.02 -5.11
C VAL A 278 34.52 0.89 -4.43
N THR A 279 34.65 2.21 -4.65
CA THR A 279 33.66 3.17 -4.13
C THR A 279 32.37 3.02 -4.91
N GLN A 280 31.29 2.67 -4.22
CA GLN A 280 29.94 2.59 -4.73
C GLN A 280 29.10 3.75 -4.21
N SER A 281 28.06 4.11 -4.98
CA SER A 281 27.03 5.07 -4.58
C SER A 281 25.71 4.36 -4.35
N THR A 282 25.07 4.64 -3.21
CA THR A 282 23.71 4.17 -2.92
C THR A 282 22.72 4.85 -3.87
N LYS A 283 21.81 4.05 -4.45
CA LYS A 283 20.74 4.54 -5.32
C LYS A 283 19.45 4.67 -4.52
N VAL A 284 18.76 5.79 -4.68
CA VAL A 284 17.46 6.07 -4.08
C VAL A 284 16.50 6.42 -5.22
N ARG A 285 15.43 5.64 -5.37
CA ARG A 285 14.37 5.88 -6.36
C ARG A 285 13.05 6.09 -5.64
N VAL A 286 12.28 7.09 -6.07
CA VAL A 286 10.99 7.43 -5.47
C VAL A 286 9.95 7.57 -6.57
N ALA A 287 8.90 6.74 -6.53
CA ALA A 287 7.68 6.97 -7.30
C ALA A 287 6.59 7.47 -6.33
N ILE A 288 5.95 8.59 -6.62
CA ILE A 288 4.97 9.18 -5.72
C ILE A 288 3.90 9.96 -6.48
N PHE A 289 2.62 9.76 -6.16
CA PHE A 289 1.57 10.62 -6.72
C PHE A 289 1.82 12.09 -6.36
N LYS A 290 1.80 12.41 -5.06
CA LYS A 290 1.90 13.79 -4.57
C LYS A 290 2.99 13.98 -3.53
N LEU A 291 3.83 14.99 -3.73
CA LEU A 291 4.88 15.40 -2.81
C LEU A 291 4.75 16.88 -2.44
N THR A 292 4.47 17.16 -1.17
CA THR A 292 4.42 18.55 -0.64
C THR A 292 5.14 18.74 0.69
N ARG A 293 5.66 17.67 1.29
CA ARG A 293 6.50 17.77 2.50
C ARG A 293 7.91 18.23 2.17
N MET A 294 8.20 19.50 2.43
CA MET A 294 9.52 20.13 2.20
C MET A 294 10.69 19.38 2.82
N ALA A 295 10.51 18.80 4.01
CA ALA A 295 11.56 18.02 4.67
C ALA A 295 12.05 16.83 3.82
N ILE A 296 11.17 16.18 3.06
CA ILE A 296 11.51 15.07 2.18
C ILE A 296 12.25 15.59 0.95
N ALA A 297 11.75 16.65 0.31
CA ALA A 297 12.42 17.27 -0.84
C ALA A 297 13.85 17.73 -0.49
N GLU A 298 14.02 18.38 0.67
CA GLU A 298 15.34 18.75 1.19
C GLU A 298 16.24 17.55 1.45
N LYS A 299 15.70 16.47 2.02
CA LYS A 299 16.47 15.25 2.27
C LYS A 299 16.94 14.62 0.97
N MET A 300 16.11 14.57 -0.07
CA MET A 300 16.50 14.04 -1.38
C MET A 300 17.61 14.85 -2.05
N VAL A 301 17.54 16.19 -1.97
CA VAL A 301 18.64 17.07 -2.42
C VAL A 301 19.91 16.82 -1.60
N ALA A 302 19.80 16.69 -0.28
CA ALA A 302 20.95 16.42 0.59
C ALA A 302 21.62 15.08 0.25
N LEU A 303 20.84 14.02 0.02
CA LEU A 303 21.37 12.71 -0.39
C LEU A 303 22.07 12.79 -1.75
N LYS A 304 21.48 13.47 -2.74
CA LYS A 304 22.12 13.68 -4.04
C LYS A 304 23.48 14.39 -3.90
N LYS A 305 23.52 15.48 -3.14
CA LYS A 305 24.76 16.24 -2.88
C LYS A 305 25.81 15.45 -2.09
N ALA A 306 25.38 14.54 -1.22
CA ALA A 306 26.26 13.62 -0.50
C ALA A 306 26.82 12.48 -1.38
N GLY A 307 26.37 12.37 -2.64
CA GLY A 307 26.90 11.42 -3.62
C GLY A 307 26.03 10.18 -3.86
N CYS A 308 24.80 10.16 -3.36
CA CYS A 308 23.81 9.17 -3.78
C CYS A 308 23.34 9.44 -5.22
N SER A 309 22.93 8.40 -5.93
CA SER A 309 22.09 8.57 -7.13
C SER A 309 20.63 8.68 -6.69
N VAL A 310 20.02 9.84 -6.86
CA VAL A 310 18.62 10.07 -6.47
C VAL A 310 17.76 10.38 -7.69
N SER A 311 16.72 9.58 -7.91
CA SER A 311 15.76 9.71 -9.02
C SER A 311 14.32 9.70 -8.50
N ILE A 312 13.48 10.57 -9.05
CA ILE A 312 12.09 10.75 -8.63
C ILE A 312 11.19 10.74 -9.87
N VAL A 313 10.13 9.94 -9.83
CA VAL A 313 8.98 10.08 -10.73
C VAL A 313 7.79 10.52 -9.89
N TYR A 314 7.14 11.61 -10.28
CA TYR A 314 6.03 12.18 -9.51
C TYR A 314 4.88 12.64 -10.40
N ALA A 315 3.66 12.75 -9.87
CA ALA A 315 2.54 13.31 -10.64
C ALA A 315 2.27 14.78 -10.30
N GLU A 316 2.42 15.15 -9.03
CA GLU A 316 2.13 16.49 -8.53
C GLU A 316 3.08 16.90 -7.39
N SER A 317 3.48 18.17 -7.40
CA SER A 317 4.27 18.79 -6.34
C SER A 317 3.83 20.24 -6.16
N ASP A 318 3.83 20.75 -4.92
CA ASP A 318 3.54 22.16 -4.67
C ASP A 318 4.68 23.06 -5.18
N SER A 319 4.34 24.27 -5.59
CA SER A 319 5.27 25.21 -6.19
C SER A 319 4.99 26.66 -5.81
N ALA A 320 5.89 27.57 -6.16
CA ALA A 320 5.64 29.01 -6.09
C ALA A 320 4.36 29.40 -6.84
N LYS A 321 4.05 28.73 -7.96
CA LYS A 321 2.85 29.03 -8.74
C LYS A 321 1.57 28.55 -8.04
N SER A 322 1.60 27.43 -7.32
CA SER A 322 0.43 26.89 -6.62
C SER A 322 0.20 27.49 -5.23
N THR A 323 1.18 28.20 -4.67
CA THR A 323 1.14 28.71 -3.29
C THR A 323 1.26 30.24 -3.20
N GLY A 324 0.89 30.95 -4.27
CA GLY A 324 0.85 32.42 -4.26
C GLY A 324 2.23 33.09 -4.18
N GLY A 325 3.27 32.44 -4.73
CA GLY A 325 4.62 32.98 -4.87
C GLY A 325 5.67 32.34 -3.96
N THR A 326 5.29 31.50 -3.00
CA THR A 326 6.24 30.87 -2.07
C THR A 326 6.88 29.61 -2.67
N PRO A 327 8.21 29.54 -2.86
CA PRO A 327 8.84 28.34 -3.41
C PRO A 327 8.46 27.06 -2.65
N GLY A 328 7.93 26.08 -3.39
CA GLY A 328 7.45 24.81 -2.85
C GLY A 328 8.46 23.69 -3.06
N THR A 329 7.99 22.45 -2.94
CA THR A 329 8.86 21.29 -3.15
C THR A 329 9.31 21.13 -4.60
N TRP A 330 8.56 21.63 -5.58
CA TRP A 330 8.95 21.63 -6.98
C TRP A 330 10.24 22.43 -7.18
N GLU A 331 10.29 23.69 -6.72
CA GLU A 331 11.50 24.51 -6.80
C GLU A 331 12.66 23.89 -6.02
N LYS A 332 12.37 23.23 -4.87
CA LYS A 332 13.41 22.56 -4.08
C LYS A 332 14.06 21.42 -4.84
N MET A 333 13.29 20.54 -5.47
CA MET A 333 13.81 19.39 -6.23
C MET A 333 14.59 19.84 -7.47
N HIS A 334 14.25 20.99 -8.05
CA HIS A 334 14.90 21.57 -9.24
C HIS A 334 16.14 22.43 -8.95
N THR A 335 16.59 22.52 -7.69
CA THR A 335 17.81 23.25 -7.34
C THR A 335 19.05 22.60 -8.00
N SER A 336 20.07 23.40 -8.32
CA SER A 336 21.35 22.88 -8.81
C SER A 336 21.97 21.82 -7.87
N GLY A 337 22.37 20.69 -8.46
CA GLY A 337 22.79 19.49 -7.72
C GLY A 337 21.65 18.70 -7.07
N GLY A 338 20.41 18.97 -7.46
CA GLY A 338 19.20 18.26 -7.04
C GLY A 338 19.03 16.88 -7.69
N PRO A 339 18.01 16.12 -7.24
CA PRO A 339 17.69 14.81 -7.80
C PRO A 339 17.33 14.87 -9.29
N THR A 340 17.40 13.73 -9.97
CA THR A 340 16.82 13.59 -11.32
C THR A 340 15.32 13.44 -11.17
N VAL A 341 14.53 14.31 -11.81
CA VAL A 341 13.07 14.33 -11.69
C VAL A 341 12.39 14.08 -13.04
N ARG A 342 11.26 13.37 -13.00
CA ARG A 342 10.34 13.17 -14.13
C ARG A 342 8.92 13.33 -13.63
N CYS A 343 8.16 14.23 -14.22
CA CYS A 343 6.72 14.26 -13.99
C CYS A 343 6.00 13.28 -14.92
N TYR A 344 5.12 12.45 -14.35
CA TYR A 344 4.10 11.70 -15.07
C TYR A 344 2.73 12.23 -14.66
N ASN A 345 2.22 13.17 -15.46
CA ASN A 345 0.87 13.70 -15.38
C ASN A 345 0.45 14.15 -16.79
N ASP A 346 -0.11 13.21 -17.54
CA ASP A 346 -0.39 13.34 -18.97
C ASP A 346 -1.89 13.52 -19.21
N ASP A 347 -2.27 14.77 -19.46
CA ASP A 347 -3.65 15.15 -19.78
C ASP A 347 -3.96 15.08 -21.28
N ARG A 348 -3.05 14.58 -22.14
CA ARG A 348 -3.34 14.45 -23.56
C ARG A 348 -4.33 13.31 -23.80
N ASP A 349 -5.31 13.55 -24.66
CA ASP A 349 -6.18 12.49 -25.16
C ASP A 349 -5.53 11.78 -26.37
N PRO A 350 -5.10 10.51 -26.25
CA PRO A 350 -4.50 9.78 -27.36
C PRO A 350 -5.48 9.48 -28.49
N LEU A 351 -6.80 9.50 -28.22
CA LEU A 351 -7.84 9.28 -29.22
C LEU A 351 -8.26 10.58 -29.91
N ASN A 352 -8.04 11.73 -29.25
CA ASN A 352 -8.42 13.04 -29.75
C ASN A 352 -7.27 14.05 -29.61
N PRO A 353 -6.26 14.02 -30.50
CA PRO A 353 -5.10 14.92 -30.42
C PRO A 353 -5.50 16.40 -30.34
N GLY A 354 -4.93 17.11 -29.36
CA GLY A 354 -5.25 18.51 -29.08
C GLY A 354 -6.35 18.71 -28.03
N GLN A 355 -7.10 17.65 -27.67
CA GLN A 355 -8.01 17.66 -26.53
C GLN A 355 -7.30 17.20 -25.25
N LYS A 356 -7.83 17.66 -24.12
CA LYS A 356 -7.35 17.29 -22.79
C LYS A 356 -8.33 16.35 -22.10
N LEU A 357 -7.80 15.31 -21.48
CA LEU A 357 -8.54 14.42 -20.61
C LEU A 357 -8.96 15.16 -19.33
N THR A 358 -10.17 14.87 -18.85
CA THR A 358 -10.61 15.29 -17.52
C THR A 358 -9.81 14.61 -16.42
N THR A 359 -9.56 13.30 -16.58
CA THR A 359 -8.72 12.49 -15.71
C THR A 359 -7.45 12.09 -16.48
N PRO A 360 -6.30 12.70 -16.15
CA PRO A 360 -5.05 12.44 -16.86
C PRO A 360 -4.50 11.06 -16.51
N TYR A 361 -3.56 10.59 -17.32
CA TYR A 361 -2.72 9.46 -16.93
C TYR A 361 -1.67 9.94 -15.91
N ILE A 362 -1.51 9.23 -14.80
CA ILE A 362 -0.59 9.62 -13.71
C ILE A 362 0.19 8.44 -13.15
N ILE A 363 1.34 8.74 -12.54
CA ILE A 363 1.94 7.83 -11.56
C ILE A 363 1.14 7.92 -10.25
N HIS A 364 0.55 6.81 -9.83
CA HIS A 364 -0.21 6.72 -8.57
C HIS A 364 0.37 5.72 -7.56
N SER A 365 1.38 4.95 -7.97
CA SER A 365 2.28 4.23 -7.07
C SER A 365 3.00 5.17 -6.11
N LYS A 366 3.32 4.64 -4.93
CA LYS A 366 3.88 5.39 -3.80
C LYS A 366 4.93 4.53 -3.12
N TYR A 367 6.15 4.53 -3.65
CA TYR A 367 7.22 3.70 -3.13
C TYR A 367 8.60 4.36 -3.13
N ILE A 368 9.46 3.88 -2.22
CA ILE A 368 10.88 4.21 -2.14
C ILE A 368 11.68 2.93 -2.34
N LEU A 369 12.68 2.98 -3.21
CA LEU A 369 13.65 1.90 -3.43
C LEU A 369 15.04 2.38 -3.09
N ILE A 370 15.74 1.62 -2.25
CA ILE A 370 17.11 1.90 -1.84
C ILE A 370 17.97 0.69 -2.20
N ASP A 371 18.99 0.91 -3.03
CA ASP A 371 19.97 -0.10 -3.46
C ASP A 371 21.37 0.39 -3.06
N GLY A 372 21.90 -0.13 -1.95
CA GLY A 372 23.20 0.25 -1.41
C GLY A 372 23.26 0.19 0.11
N MET A 373 23.96 1.14 0.74
CA MET A 373 24.15 1.15 2.19
C MET A 373 22.96 1.80 2.90
N TYR A 374 22.24 0.99 3.68
CA TYR A 374 21.06 1.37 4.46
C TYR A 374 21.20 0.84 5.89
N ASP A 375 21.08 1.73 6.89
CA ASP A 375 21.20 1.40 8.31
C ASP A 375 22.48 0.61 8.66
N GLY A 376 23.60 1.02 8.03
CA GLY A 376 24.92 0.44 8.26
C GLY A 376 25.19 -0.90 7.55
N VAL A 377 24.24 -1.43 6.78
CA VAL A 377 24.42 -2.66 5.99
C VAL A 377 24.13 -2.43 4.51
N LYS A 378 24.82 -3.17 3.63
CA LYS A 378 24.50 -3.18 2.19
C LYS A 378 23.21 -4.00 2.01
N ASN A 379 22.17 -3.38 1.49
CA ASN A 379 20.86 -4.00 1.32
C ASN A 379 20.09 -3.41 0.12
N LYS A 380 19.08 -4.15 -0.35
CA LYS A 380 18.01 -3.61 -1.19
C LYS A 380 16.73 -3.54 -0.37
N VAL A 381 16.18 -2.34 -0.27
CA VAL A 381 15.01 -2.07 0.59
C VAL A 381 13.93 -1.37 -0.22
N SER A 382 12.71 -1.88 -0.11
CA SER A 382 11.52 -1.29 -0.71
C SER A 382 10.56 -0.81 0.37
N PHE A 383 9.89 0.32 0.12
CA PHE A 383 8.78 0.80 0.93
C PHE A 383 7.62 1.07 -0.01
N THR A 384 6.42 0.57 0.26
CA THR A 384 5.19 0.94 -0.47
C THR A 384 4.04 1.17 0.49
N GLY A 385 2.99 1.87 0.08
CA GLY A 385 1.85 2.12 0.93
C GLY A 385 0.83 3.08 0.31
N SER A 386 -0.22 3.38 1.06
CA SER A 386 -1.28 4.26 0.59
C SER A 386 -0.93 5.75 0.67
N GLY A 387 0.01 6.11 1.54
CA GLY A 387 0.30 7.50 1.93
C GLY A 387 1.06 8.32 0.89
N ASN A 388 0.49 9.47 0.53
CA ASN A 388 1.19 10.52 -0.20
C ASN A 388 2.30 11.18 0.65
N TYR A 389 3.20 11.94 0.03
CA TYR A 389 4.22 12.70 0.74
C TYR A 389 3.71 14.11 1.10
N THR A 390 2.52 14.15 1.68
CA THR A 390 1.81 15.37 2.13
C THR A 390 1.75 15.44 3.65
N GLY A 391 1.43 16.62 4.21
CA GLY A 391 1.13 16.78 5.64
C GLY A 391 0.01 15.85 6.10
N PRO A 392 -1.20 15.95 5.48
CA PRO A 392 -2.36 15.08 5.71
C PRO A 392 -2.04 13.59 5.86
N ALA A 393 -1.30 13.02 4.90
CA ALA A 393 -0.95 11.60 4.93
C ALA A 393 -0.02 11.20 6.10
N LEU A 394 0.63 12.16 6.75
CA LEU A 394 1.51 11.91 7.89
C LEU A 394 0.80 12.15 9.24
N ARG A 395 -0.03 13.21 9.39
CA ARG A 395 -0.56 13.62 10.71
C ARG A 395 -2.05 13.42 10.88
N GLU A 396 -2.81 13.34 9.79
CA GLU A 396 -4.26 13.46 9.82
C GLU A 396 -4.96 12.21 9.30
N ASN A 397 -4.51 11.64 8.18
CA ASN A 397 -5.17 10.53 7.50
C ASN A 397 -4.84 9.18 8.14
N ASP A 398 -5.78 8.24 7.99
CA ASP A 398 -5.48 6.82 8.15
C ASP A 398 -4.71 6.36 6.91
N GLU A 399 -3.50 5.84 7.12
CA GLU A 399 -2.62 5.35 6.05
C GLU A 399 -1.81 4.16 6.56
N SER A 400 -1.24 3.42 5.62
CA SER A 400 -0.29 2.35 5.90
C SER A 400 0.89 2.40 4.95
N ILE A 401 2.07 2.05 5.47
CA ILE A 401 3.30 1.84 4.69
C ILE A 401 3.92 0.54 5.16
N VAL A 402 4.43 -0.27 4.22
CA VAL A 402 5.19 -1.49 4.49
C VAL A 402 6.58 -1.38 3.90
N LYS A 403 7.59 -1.73 4.70
CA LYS A 403 8.97 -1.96 4.30
C LYS A 403 9.15 -3.44 3.98
N VAL A 404 9.93 -3.75 2.94
CA VAL A 404 10.39 -5.09 2.58
C VAL A 404 11.90 -5.06 2.32
N ASP A 405 12.66 -5.84 3.09
CA ASP A 405 14.08 -6.14 2.85
C ASP A 405 14.22 -7.41 2.00
N ASP A 406 13.88 -7.34 0.71
CA ASP A 406 14.02 -8.45 -0.23
C ASP A 406 14.50 -7.96 -1.60
N ASP A 407 15.55 -8.60 -2.10
CA ASP A 407 16.22 -8.24 -3.36
C ASP A 407 15.31 -8.43 -4.59
N ALA A 408 14.53 -9.50 -4.62
CA ALA A 408 13.65 -9.83 -5.75
C ALA A 408 12.47 -8.86 -5.80
N VAL A 409 11.84 -8.60 -4.65
CA VAL A 409 10.78 -7.58 -4.51
C VAL A 409 11.29 -6.22 -4.96
N HIS A 410 12.46 -5.80 -4.48
CA HIS A 410 13.08 -4.54 -4.89
C HIS A 410 13.33 -4.47 -6.39
N ASP A 411 13.86 -5.54 -7.00
CA ASP A 411 14.19 -5.54 -8.42
C ASP A 411 12.94 -5.51 -9.30
N MET A 412 11.83 -6.12 -8.88
CA MET A 412 10.53 -5.97 -9.56
C MET A 412 10.02 -4.53 -9.51
N TYR A 413 10.07 -3.88 -8.34
CA TYR A 413 9.76 -2.46 -8.23
C TYR A 413 10.68 -1.57 -9.07
N ARG A 414 11.97 -1.91 -9.16
CA ARG A 414 12.92 -1.18 -10.01
C ARG A 414 12.54 -1.28 -11.48
N VAL A 415 12.13 -2.46 -11.96
CA VAL A 415 11.65 -2.65 -13.35
C VAL A 415 10.42 -1.78 -13.61
N HIS A 416 9.46 -1.75 -12.69
CA HIS A 416 8.30 -0.87 -12.78
C HIS A 416 8.71 0.61 -12.79
N PHE A 417 9.61 1.03 -11.89
CA PHE A 417 10.14 2.39 -11.87
C PHE A 417 10.77 2.79 -13.20
N ASP A 418 11.60 1.92 -13.78
CA ASP A 418 12.27 2.15 -15.06
C ASP A 418 11.23 2.25 -16.20
N ARG A 419 10.18 1.42 -16.17
CA ARG A 419 9.04 1.47 -17.12
C ARG A 419 8.32 2.81 -17.04
N VAL A 420 7.86 3.23 -15.87
CA VAL A 420 7.13 4.50 -15.68
C VAL A 420 8.02 5.69 -16.05
N THR A 421 9.28 5.69 -15.62
CA THR A 421 10.25 6.74 -15.96
C THR A 421 10.40 6.89 -17.48
N LYS A 422 10.44 5.77 -18.22
CA LYS A 422 10.62 5.76 -19.67
C LYS A 422 9.43 6.38 -20.42
N VAL A 423 8.20 6.18 -19.92
CA VAL A 423 6.98 6.72 -20.56
C VAL A 423 6.48 8.02 -19.93
N ALA A 424 7.14 8.53 -18.89
CA ALA A 424 6.72 9.73 -18.20
C ALA A 424 6.56 10.92 -19.15
N TYR A 425 5.34 11.46 -19.18
CA TYR A 425 5.00 12.70 -19.85
C TYR A 425 4.35 13.66 -18.84
N PRO A 426 4.75 14.94 -18.81
CA PRO A 426 5.70 15.62 -19.70
C PRO A 426 7.18 15.30 -19.43
N GLY A 427 7.48 14.40 -18.49
CA GLY A 427 8.85 13.95 -18.23
C GLY A 427 9.69 15.05 -17.59
N THR A 428 10.75 15.51 -18.27
CA THR A 428 11.57 16.65 -17.79
C THR A 428 10.98 18.02 -18.14
N ALA A 429 9.96 18.09 -18.99
CA ALA A 429 9.25 19.34 -19.27
C ALA A 429 8.16 19.58 -18.21
N ASP A 430 8.51 19.42 -16.92
CA ASP A 430 7.58 19.35 -15.79
C ASP A 430 7.20 20.72 -15.19
N ALA A 431 7.47 21.81 -15.91
CA ALA A 431 7.03 23.16 -15.54
C ALA A 431 5.52 23.40 -15.84
N THR A 432 4.74 22.35 -16.08
CA THR A 432 3.30 22.44 -16.37
C THR A 432 2.49 22.72 -15.10
N ASP A 433 1.28 23.26 -15.25
CA ASP A 433 0.37 23.54 -14.13
C ASP A 433 0.00 22.29 -13.32
N LEU A 434 -0.09 21.14 -13.98
CA LEU A 434 -0.42 19.86 -13.34
C LEU A 434 0.74 19.38 -12.47
N CYS A 435 1.95 19.33 -13.03
CA CYS A 435 3.15 18.91 -12.29
C CYS A 435 3.49 19.87 -11.15
N LYS A 436 3.21 21.18 -11.32
CA LYS A 436 3.45 22.24 -10.34
C LYS A 436 2.32 22.42 -9.31
N GLY A 437 1.31 21.54 -9.31
CA GLY A 437 0.23 21.53 -8.32
C GLY A 437 -0.71 22.74 -8.39
N VAL A 438 -0.74 23.47 -9.50
CA VAL A 438 -1.60 24.66 -9.71
C VAL A 438 -3.05 24.26 -9.94
N LYS A 439 -3.24 23.12 -10.61
CA LYS A 439 -4.55 22.49 -10.84
C LYS A 439 -4.49 21.10 -10.22
N PRO A 440 -4.59 21.00 -8.88
CA PRO A 440 -4.41 19.73 -8.19
C PRO A 440 -5.47 18.74 -8.67
N LEU A 441 -5.05 17.50 -8.86
CA LEU A 441 -6.00 16.42 -9.10
C LEU A 441 -6.64 16.02 -7.76
N PRO A 442 -7.92 15.59 -7.77
CA PRO A 442 -8.49 14.92 -6.61
C PRO A 442 -7.67 13.66 -6.28
N ALA A 443 -7.80 13.15 -5.05
CA ALA A 443 -6.96 12.07 -4.54
C ALA A 443 -7.05 10.76 -5.35
N ASP A 444 -8.14 10.58 -6.08
CA ASP A 444 -8.47 9.47 -6.98
C ASP A 444 -8.43 9.88 -8.47
N GLY A 445 -8.01 11.11 -8.77
CA GLY A 445 -7.98 11.71 -10.11
C GLY A 445 -9.33 11.76 -10.86
N GLU A 446 -10.44 11.31 -10.27
CA GLU A 446 -11.79 11.46 -10.82
C GLU A 446 -12.46 12.67 -10.16
N LYS A 447 -13.15 13.49 -10.95
CA LYS A 447 -13.95 14.56 -10.33
C LYS A 447 -15.20 13.96 -9.70
N PRO A 448 -15.63 14.45 -8.53
CA PRO A 448 -16.96 14.18 -8.02
C PRO A 448 -17.99 14.49 -9.11
N THR A 449 -19.02 13.64 -9.21
CA THR A 449 -20.13 13.91 -10.14
C THR A 449 -20.97 15.05 -9.58
N VAL A 450 -21.07 16.15 -10.32
CA VAL A 450 -21.91 17.32 -9.97
C VAL A 450 -23.39 16.94 -10.00
#